data_AF-A0A8E0I331-F1
#
_entry.id   AF-A0A8E0I331-F1
#
_cell.length_a   1.000
_cell.length_b   1.000
_cell.length_c   1.000
_cell.angle_alpha   90.00
_cell.angle_beta   90.00
_cell.angle_gamma   90.00
#
_symmetry.space_group_name_H-M   'P 1'
#
loop_
_entity.id
_entity.type
_entity.pdbx_description
1 polymer ?
#
loop_
_entity_poly.entity_id
_entity_poly.type
_entity_poly.pdbx_seq_one_letter_code
_entity_poly.pdbx_strand_id
1 'polypeptide(L)'
;WFAALNIIEGIATPFFTTLLMAMIQQSYSAEELGRILGVLNSLLNLAGPIGLIFAGPLADVIGIERLFVIAGIGAAICGVVAVLMLITRQYDIRLHQKLAKLTEQPDK
;
A
#
# COMPACT_ATOMS: atom_id res chain seq x y z
N TRP A 1 1.30 9.72 -24.35
CA TRP A 1 1.01 9.95 -22.92
C TRP A 1 0.84 8.63 -22.16
N PHE A 2 0.04 7.67 -22.65
CA PHE A 2 -0.13 6.34 -22.07
C PHE A 2 1.20 5.59 -21.80
N ALA A 3 2.11 5.58 -22.78
CA ALA A 3 3.44 4.97 -22.62
C ALA A 3 4.29 5.64 -21.53
N ALA A 4 4.23 6.98 -21.40
CA ALA A 4 4.95 7.71 -20.36
C ALA A 4 4.43 7.35 -18.96
N LEU A 5 3.11 7.23 -18.79
CA LEU A 5 2.52 6.80 -17.52
C LEU A 5 2.86 5.35 -17.19
N ASN A 6 2.89 4.44 -18.17
CA ASN A 6 3.33 3.06 -17.96
C ASN A 6 4.81 2.96 -17.58
N ILE A 7 5.67 3.83 -18.14
CA ILE A 7 7.08 3.88 -17.72
C ILE A 7 7.19 4.33 -16.26
N ILE A 8 6.43 5.36 -15.87
CA ILE A 8 6.42 5.84 -14.47
C ILE A 8 5.90 4.76 -13.53
N GLU A 9 4.82 4.08 -13.89
CA GLU A 9 4.25 2.96 -13.12
C GLU A 9 5.25 1.81 -13.00
N GLY A 10 5.85 1.37 -14.11
CA GLY A 10 6.83 0.30 -14.11
C GLY A 10 8.08 0.61 -13.28
N ILE A 11 8.49 1.88 -13.18
CA ILE A 11 9.56 2.30 -12.27
C ILE A 11 9.08 2.33 -10.82
N ALA A 12 7.86 2.78 -10.54
CA ALA A 12 7.32 2.93 -9.19
C ALA A 12 6.98 1.59 -8.53
N THR A 13 6.45 0.64 -9.30
CA THR A 13 6.01 -0.68 -8.83
C THR A 13 7.07 -1.45 -8.05
N PRO A 14 8.32 -1.61 -8.52
CA PRO A 14 9.35 -2.31 -7.75
C PRO A 14 9.68 -1.61 -6.42
N PHE A 15 9.58 -0.28 -6.31
CA PHE A 15 9.75 0.39 -5.01
C PHE A 15 8.69 -0.06 -4.02
N PHE A 16 7.42 -0.09 -4.44
CA PHE A 16 6.34 -0.53 -3.56
C PHE A 16 6.51 -1.99 -3.13
N THR A 17 6.71 -2.90 -4.09
CA THR A 17 6.81 -4.33 -3.81
C THR A 17 8.05 -4.66 -2.97
N THR A 18 9.17 -4.00 -3.25
CA THR A 18 10.43 -4.21 -2.50
C THR A 18 10.36 -3.66 -1.09
N LEU A 19 9.85 -2.43 -0.90
CA LEU A 19 9.72 -1.84 0.43
C LEU A 19 8.72 -2.61 1.29
N LEU A 20 7.58 -3.02 0.70
CA LEU A 20 6.61 -3.87 1.38
C LEU A 20 7.26 -5.18 1.84
N MET A 21 8.03 -5.82 0.96
CA MET A 21 8.72 -7.08 1.27
C MET A 21 9.76 -6.88 2.38
N ALA A 22 10.56 -5.82 2.32
CA ALA A 22 11.55 -5.48 3.34
C ALA A 22 10.89 -5.18 4.70
N MET A 23 9.77 -4.48 4.71
CA MET A 23 8.99 -4.20 5.92
C MET A 23 8.45 -5.47 6.56
N ILE A 24 7.90 -6.40 5.76
CA ILE A 24 7.42 -7.70 6.26
C ILE A 24 8.58 -8.49 6.85
N GLN A 25 9.73 -8.56 6.16
CA GLN A 25 10.91 -9.27 6.65
C GLN A 25 11.44 -8.70 7.98
N GLN A 26 11.37 -7.38 8.20
CA GLN A 26 11.81 -6.75 9.44
C GLN A 26 10.79 -6.88 10.58
N SER A 27 9.50 -7.03 10.27
CA SER A 27 8.43 -7.02 11.28
C SER A 27 8.14 -8.40 11.88
N TYR A 28 8.58 -9.49 11.22
CA TYR A 28 8.25 -10.86 11.62
C TYR A 28 9.49 -11.74 11.75
N SER A 29 9.43 -12.73 12.65
CA SER A 29 10.49 -13.73 12.85
C SER A 29 10.50 -14.76 11.71
N ALA A 30 11.66 -15.40 11.49
CA ALA A 30 11.86 -16.36 10.40
C ALA A 30 10.88 -17.55 10.42
N GLU A 31 10.41 -17.94 11.61
CA GLU A 31 9.47 -19.05 11.80
C GLU A 31 8.07 -18.76 11.25
N GLU A 32 7.61 -17.50 11.33
CA GLU A 32 6.29 -17.09 10.80
C GLU A 32 6.36 -16.46 9.41
N LEU A 33 7.53 -15.99 8.99
CA LEU A 33 7.75 -15.31 7.71
C LEU A 33 7.26 -16.14 6.53
N GLY A 34 7.58 -17.43 6.49
CA GLY A 34 7.16 -18.32 5.39
C GLY A 34 5.63 -18.43 5.27
N ARG A 35 4.92 -18.46 6.40
CA ARG A 35 3.45 -18.50 6.43
C ARG A 35 2.84 -17.19 5.95
N ILE A 36 3.38 -16.06 6.38
CA ILE A 36 2.93 -14.73 5.98
C ILE A 36 3.15 -14.50 4.49
N LEU A 37 4.33 -14.85 3.98
CA LEU A 37 4.64 -14.75 2.55
C LEU A 37 3.77 -15.69 1.71
N GLY A 38 3.43 -16.88 2.21
CA GLY A 38 2.49 -17.79 1.55
C GLY A 38 1.08 -17.20 1.43
N VAL A 39 0.56 -16.59 2.51
CA VAL A 39 -0.73 -15.90 2.48
C VAL A 39 -0.69 -14.69 1.53
N LEU A 40 0.37 -13.88 1.60
CA LEU A 40 0.56 -12.74 0.70
C LEU A 40 0.54 -13.17 -0.77
N ASN A 41 1.34 -14.17 -1.13
CA ASN A 41 1.37 -14.68 -2.51
C ASN A 41 0.02 -15.25 -2.96
N SER A 42 -0.70 -15.92 -2.06
CA SER A 42 -2.04 -16.44 -2.37
C SER A 42 -3.02 -15.31 -2.67
N LEU A 43 -2.99 -14.23 -1.88
CA LEU A 43 -3.80 -13.04 -2.12
C LEU A 43 -3.42 -12.34 -3.43
N LEU A 44 -2.13 -12.19 -3.72
CA LEU A 44 -1.65 -11.57 -4.96
C LEU A 44 -2.06 -12.38 -6.20
N ASN A 45 -1.94 -13.71 -6.14
CA ASN A 45 -2.39 -14.60 -7.22
C ASN A 45 -3.90 -14.57 -7.43
N LEU A 46 -4.68 -14.23 -6.40
CA LEU A 46 -6.14 -14.07 -6.52
C LEU A 46 -6.51 -12.67 -7.01
N ALA A 47 -5.78 -11.64 -6.59
CA ALA A 47 -6.03 -10.25 -6.98
C ALA A 47 -5.92 -10.04 -8.50
N GLY A 48 -4.97 -10.71 -9.16
CA GLY A 48 -4.82 -10.67 -10.62
C GLY A 48 -6.08 -11.10 -11.40
N PRO A 49 -6.52 -12.37 -11.31
CA PRO A 49 -7.70 -12.85 -12.03
C PRO A 49 -8.97 -12.12 -11.62
N ILE A 50 -9.14 -11.77 -10.33
CA ILE A 50 -10.28 -10.95 -9.90
C ILE A 50 -10.26 -9.59 -10.60
N GLY A 51 -9.10 -8.92 -10.62
CA GLY A 51 -8.94 -7.64 -11.30
C GLY A 51 -9.30 -7.72 -12.79
N LEU A 52 -8.88 -8.79 -13.47
CA LEU A 52 -9.18 -9.04 -14.88
C LEU A 52 -10.67 -9.31 -15.14
N ILE A 53 -11.35 -10.07 -14.28
CA ILE A 53 -12.79 -10.35 -14.41
C ILE A 53 -13.61 -9.06 -14.41
N PHE A 54 -13.22 -8.06 -13.62
CA PHE A 54 -13.88 -6.76 -13.61
C PHE A 54 -13.35 -5.83 -14.70
N ALA A 55 -12.03 -5.78 -14.90
CA ALA A 55 -11.39 -4.86 -15.84
C ALA A 55 -11.79 -5.17 -17.29
N GLY A 56 -11.99 -6.43 -17.67
CA GLY A 56 -12.39 -6.83 -19.03
C GLY A 56 -13.72 -6.19 -19.47
N PRO A 57 -14.85 -6.52 -18.81
CA PRO A 57 -16.15 -5.94 -19.14
C PRO A 57 -16.17 -4.42 -19.02
N LEU A 58 -15.47 -3.85 -18.04
CA LEU A 58 -15.38 -2.39 -17.89
C LEU A 58 -14.59 -1.77 -19.06
N ALA A 59 -13.50 -2.38 -19.48
CA ALA A 59 -12.72 -1.95 -20.63
C ALA A 59 -13.53 -1.98 -21.93
N ASP A 60 -14.39 -2.99 -22.12
CA ASP A 60 -15.25 -3.10 -23.30
C ASP A 60 -16.34 -2.03 -23.36
N VAL A 61 -16.85 -1.58 -22.20
CA VAL A 61 -17.93 -0.58 -22.13
C VAL A 61 -17.42 0.86 -22.18
N ILE A 62 -16.39 1.19 -21.40
CA ILE A 62 -15.90 2.57 -21.25
C ILE A 62 -14.57 2.85 -21.96
N GLY A 63 -13.96 1.82 -22.53
CA GLY A 63 -12.64 1.89 -23.17
C GLY A 63 -11.47 1.80 -22.17
N ILE A 64 -10.38 1.15 -22.59
CA ILE A 64 -9.14 1.02 -21.80
C ILE A 64 -8.59 2.37 -21.34
N GLU A 65 -8.69 3.40 -22.17
CA GLU A 65 -8.13 4.72 -21.87
C GLU A 65 -8.75 5.34 -20.60
N ARG A 66 -10.08 5.29 -20.49
CA ARG A 66 -10.80 5.82 -19.32
C ARG A 66 -10.63 4.93 -18.10
N LEU A 67 -10.61 3.62 -18.30
CA LEU A 67 -10.36 2.65 -17.23
C LEU A 67 -8.99 2.90 -16.57
N PHE A 68 -7.96 3.17 -17.36
CA PHE A 68 -6.62 3.47 -16.87
C PHE A 68 -6.58 4.75 -16.03
N VAL A 69 -7.29 5.80 -16.45
CA VAL A 69 -7.39 7.05 -15.69
C VAL A 69 -8.11 6.83 -14.35
N ILE A 70 -9.21 6.07 -14.34
CA ILE A 70 -9.94 5.72 -13.11
C ILE A 70 -9.04 4.91 -12.16
N ALA A 71 -8.33 3.91 -12.68
CA ALA A 71 -7.39 3.11 -11.90
C ALA A 71 -6.24 3.97 -11.33
N GLY A 72 -5.69 4.89 -12.12
CA GLY A 72 -4.66 5.84 -11.68
C GLY A 72 -5.14 6.78 -10.57
N ILE A 73 -6.36 7.33 -10.70
CA ILE A 73 -6.96 8.15 -9.64
C ILE A 73 -7.18 7.32 -8.37
N GLY A 74 -7.69 6.10 -8.51
CA GLY A 74 -7.86 5.18 -7.38
C GLY A 74 -6.54 4.87 -6.67
N ALA A 75 -5.49 4.59 -7.43
CA ALA A 75 -4.14 4.37 -6.90
C ALA A 75 -3.60 5.61 -6.18
N ALA A 76 -3.81 6.81 -6.74
CA ALA A 76 -3.41 8.06 -6.11
C ALA A 76 -4.14 8.30 -4.77
N ILE A 77 -5.45 8.01 -4.70
CA ILE A 77 -6.24 8.08 -3.47
C ILE A 77 -5.68 7.11 -2.43
N CYS A 78 -5.42 5.85 -2.82
CA CYS A 78 -4.81 4.86 -1.92
C CYS A 78 -3.44 5.33 -1.42
N GLY A 79 -2.62 5.93 -2.27
CA GLY A 79 -1.34 6.53 -1.89
C GLY A 79 -1.49 7.65 -0.87
N VAL A 80 -2.44 8.56 -1.08
CA VAL A 80 -2.74 9.65 -0.13
C VAL A 80 -3.22 9.09 1.21
N VAL A 81 -4.13 8.12 1.19
CA VAL A 81 -4.62 7.46 2.42
C VAL A 81 -3.48 6.76 3.16
N ALA A 82 -2.59 6.07 2.45
CA ALA A 82 -1.42 5.43 3.06
C ALA A 82 -0.50 6.46 3.73
N VAL A 83 -0.25 7.60 3.08
CA VAL A 83 0.54 8.70 3.65
C VAL A 83 -0.17 9.29 4.88
N LEU A 84 -1.47 9.54 4.82
CA LEU A 84 -2.25 10.03 5.96
C LEU A 84 -2.23 9.05 7.13
N MET A 85 -2.29 7.75 6.87
CA MET A 85 -2.19 6.69 7.88
C MET A 85 -0.79 6.68 8.53
N LEU A 86 0.28 6.84 7.74
CA LEU A 86 1.65 6.97 8.27
C LEU A 86 1.81 8.24 9.11
N ILE A 87 1.25 9.37 8.67
CA ILE A 87 1.28 10.65 9.41
C ILE A 87 0.52 10.51 10.73
N THR A 88 -0.67 9.92 10.70
CA THR A 88 -1.49 9.71 11.90
C THR A 88 -0.78 8.77 12.88
N ARG A 89 -0.18 7.67 12.39
CA ARG A 89 0.60 6.74 13.22
C ARG A 89 1.83 7.43 13.84
N GLN A 90 2.53 8.28 13.10
CA GLN A 90 3.65 9.04 13.65
C GLN A 90 3.19 10.04 14.71
N TYR A 91 2.04 10.68 14.51
CA TYR A 91 1.46 11.60 15.49
C TYR A 91 1.08 10.88 16.78
N ASP A 92 0.47 9.70 16.67
CA ASP A 92 0.04 8.89 17.80
C ASP A 92 1.22 8.40 18.66
N ILE A 93 2.30 7.93 18.02
CA ILE A 93 3.55 7.54 18.70
C ILE A 93 4.17 8.74 19.44
N ARG A 94 4.18 9.93 18.83
CA ARG A 94 4.70 11.14 19.47
C ARG A 94 3.82 11.63 20.62
N LEU A 95 2.50 11.43 20.53
CA LEU A 95 1.57 11.79 21.59
C LEU A 95 1.74 10.89 22.81
N HIS A 96 1.86 9.57 22.61
CA HIS A 96 2.16 8.63 23.69
C HIS A 96 3.48 8.92 24.39
N GLN A 97 4.52 9.32 23.65
CA GLN A 97 5.79 9.77 24.25
C GLN A 97 5.66 11.06 25.07
N LYS A 98 4.82 12.01 24.62
CA LYS A 98 4.55 13.25 25.38
C LYS A 98 3.75 12.98 26.64
N LEU A 99 2.70 12.14 26.56
CA LEU A 99 1.89 11.76 27.71
C LEU A 99 2.72 10.99 28.75
N ALA A 100 3.56 10.04 28.34
CA ALA A 100 4.47 9.33 29.25
C ALA A 100 5.40 10.30 30.01
N LYS A 101 5.98 11.28 29.32
CA LYS A 101 6.83 12.32 29.93
C LYS A 101 6.08 13.26 30.87
N LEU A 102 4.78 13.52 30.62
CA LEU A 102 3.94 14.35 31.49
C LEU A 102 3.48 13.58 32.74
N THR A 103 3.24 12.27 32.62
CA THR A 103 2.90 11.40 33.77
C THR A 103 4.11 11.14 34.68
N GLU A 104 5.33 11.08 34.13
CA GLU A 104 6.59 11.05 34.91
C GLU A 104 7.00 12.40 35.50
N GLN A 105 6.26 13.47 35.19
CA GLN A 105 6.41 14.79 35.81
C GLN A 105 5.22 15.01 36.78
N PRO A 106 5.13 14.28 37.91
CA PRO A 106 4.12 14.58 38.89
C PRO A 106 4.50 15.92 39.53
N ASP A 107 3.68 16.94 39.28
CA ASP A 107 3.50 18.09 40.16
C ASP A 107 4.77 18.87 40.53
N LYS A 108 4.96 20.05 39.91
CA LYS A 108 5.76 21.11 40.55
C LYS A 108 4.98 21.72 41.69
#